data_AF-A0A810N9D3-F1
#
_entry.id   AF-A0A810N9D3-F1
#
_cell.length_a   1.000
_cell.length_b   1.000
_cell.length_c   1.000
_cell.angle_alpha   90.00
_cell.angle_beta   90.00
_cell.angle_gamma   90.00
#
_symmetry.space_group_name_H-M   'P 1'
#
loop_
_entity.id
_entity.type
_entity.pdbx_description
1 polymer ?
#
loop_
_entity_poly.entity_id
_entity_poly.type
_entity_poly.pdbx_seq_one_letter_code
_entity_poly.pdbx_strand_id
1 'polypeptide(L)'
;MAEAPPDWLEMPDGEFHDRYRPAGNPTSSYLHRVLIRALGPAVTKLPSNEALRAKPLVVDLALPLPSRLRIYLYGATQHPSERQQGTFKIQLTVGVPRDGQPANSKNLYFDRSDDIRPILAGYQPDQKLFILWDADLHDVADGFPYSKNVQAPPDLVWHAVARGLAQDTRRLKRPPVTESIVAARPRQLAKALQVRIRLSNAALCDGLF
;
A
#
# COMPACT_ATOMS: atom_id res chain seq x y z
N MET A 1 -20.56 20.61 16.83
CA MET A 1 -21.34 19.64 16.04
C MET A 1 -20.36 18.73 15.33
N ALA A 2 -20.45 17.41 15.49
CA ALA A 2 -19.68 16.50 14.65
C ALA A 2 -20.25 16.59 13.22
N GLU A 3 -19.38 16.79 12.23
CA GLU A 3 -19.75 16.74 10.82
C GLU A 3 -20.27 15.34 10.50
N ALA A 4 -21.37 15.25 9.74
CA ALA A 4 -21.90 13.95 9.33
C ALA A 4 -20.83 13.17 8.54
N PRO A 5 -20.72 11.85 8.71
CA PRO A 5 -19.78 11.06 7.93
C PRO A 5 -20.07 11.23 6.43
N PRO A 6 -19.04 11.23 5.58
CA PRO A 6 -19.24 11.44 4.16
C PRO A 6 -20.00 10.26 3.54
N ASP A 7 -20.84 10.56 2.54
CA ASP A 7 -21.74 9.61 1.87
C ASP A 7 -21.04 8.33 1.38
N TRP A 8 -19.83 8.48 0.85
CA TRP A 8 -19.03 7.38 0.33
C TRP A 8 -18.55 6.39 1.39
N LEU A 9 -18.65 6.66 2.70
CA LEU A 9 -18.14 5.76 3.73
C LEU A 9 -19.07 4.56 3.95
N GLU A 10 -20.37 4.80 3.97
CA GLU A 10 -21.40 3.79 4.29
C GLU A 10 -22.15 3.27 3.05
N MET A 11 -21.93 3.90 1.89
CA MET A 11 -22.50 3.49 0.61
C MET A 11 -22.27 1.99 0.33
N PRO A 12 -23.21 1.25 -0.29
CA PRO A 12 -22.97 -0.12 -0.74
C PRO A 12 -21.75 -0.23 -1.66
N ASP A 13 -20.99 -1.33 -1.58
CA ASP A 13 -19.74 -1.50 -2.33
C ASP A 13 -19.92 -1.34 -3.85
N GLY A 14 -21.02 -1.86 -4.42
CA GLY A 14 -21.30 -1.74 -5.86
C GLY A 14 -21.44 -0.27 -6.27
N GLU A 15 -22.34 0.45 -5.61
CA GLU A 15 -22.61 1.86 -5.85
C GLU A 15 -21.37 2.74 -5.64
N PHE A 16 -20.58 2.45 -4.59
CA PHE A 16 -19.32 3.16 -4.35
C PHE A 16 -18.36 3.02 -5.53
N HIS A 17 -18.20 1.80 -6.07
CA HIS A 17 -17.32 1.61 -7.22
C HIS A 17 -17.89 2.27 -8.48
N ASP A 18 -19.19 2.17 -8.74
CA ASP A 18 -19.81 2.80 -9.91
C ASP A 18 -19.67 4.32 -9.90
N ARG A 19 -19.77 4.94 -8.71
CA ARG A 19 -19.71 6.40 -8.57
C ARG A 19 -18.30 6.97 -8.48
N TYR A 20 -17.38 6.30 -7.79
CA TYR A 20 -16.05 6.86 -7.47
C TYR A 20 -14.90 6.22 -8.24
N ARG A 21 -15.08 5.05 -8.87
CA ARG A 21 -14.01 4.44 -9.67
C ARG A 21 -13.81 5.29 -10.94
N PRO A 22 -12.60 5.80 -11.19
CA PRO A 22 -12.33 6.53 -12.43
C PRO A 22 -12.37 5.58 -13.63
N ALA A 23 -12.77 6.10 -14.80
CA ALA A 23 -12.77 5.34 -16.06
C ALA A 23 -11.35 4.91 -16.49
N GLY A 24 -10.33 5.69 -16.11
CA GLY A 24 -8.92 5.41 -16.38
C GLY A 24 -8.16 4.85 -15.18
N ASN A 25 -6.91 5.29 -15.03
CA ASN A 25 -6.07 4.87 -13.91
C ASN A 25 -6.67 5.30 -12.55
N PRO A 26 -6.60 4.44 -11.51
CA PRO A 26 -7.03 4.80 -10.16
C PRO A 26 -6.35 6.07 -9.65
N THR A 27 -7.13 7.03 -9.18
CA THR A 27 -6.63 8.27 -8.55
C THR A 27 -6.29 8.02 -7.08
N SER A 28 -5.39 8.81 -6.49
CA SER A 28 -5.09 8.74 -5.04
C SER A 28 -6.37 8.88 -4.20
N SER A 29 -7.26 9.80 -4.58
CA SER A 29 -8.53 10.03 -3.88
C SER A 29 -9.43 8.79 -3.89
N TYR A 30 -9.56 8.09 -5.02
CA TYR A 30 -10.31 6.83 -5.08
C TYR A 30 -9.64 5.74 -4.23
N LEU A 31 -8.33 5.53 -4.42
CA LEU A 31 -7.57 4.51 -3.70
C LEU A 31 -7.65 4.69 -2.18
N HIS A 32 -7.50 5.93 -1.71
CA HIS A 32 -7.58 6.24 -0.30
C HIS A 32 -9.00 6.08 0.27
N ARG A 33 -10.05 6.41 -0.48
CA ARG A 33 -11.43 6.07 -0.04
C ARG A 33 -11.63 4.57 0.11
N VAL A 34 -11.14 3.77 -0.85
CA VAL A 34 -11.18 2.29 -0.74
C VAL A 34 -10.43 1.83 0.51
N LEU A 35 -9.24 2.38 0.76
CA LEU A 35 -8.43 2.07 1.94
C LEU A 35 -9.20 2.37 3.24
N ILE A 36 -9.75 3.58 3.38
CA ILE A 36 -10.47 3.99 4.59
C ILE A 36 -11.72 3.11 4.80
N ARG A 37 -12.48 2.82 3.74
CA ARG A 37 -13.61 1.87 3.83
C ARG A 37 -13.16 0.47 4.26
N ALA A 38 -12.04 -0.03 3.74
CA ALA A 38 -11.52 -1.36 4.05
C ALA A 38 -10.99 -1.48 5.49
N LEU A 39 -10.43 -0.39 6.03
CA LEU A 39 -9.99 -0.33 7.43
C LEU A 39 -11.18 -0.13 8.38
N GLY A 40 -12.25 0.55 7.93
CA GLY A 40 -13.50 0.69 8.64
C GLY A 40 -13.30 1.19 10.07
N PRO A 41 -13.81 0.49 11.10
CA PRO A 41 -13.69 0.90 12.49
C PRO A 41 -12.25 1.06 13.02
N ALA A 42 -11.25 0.53 12.31
CA ALA A 42 -9.86 0.72 12.71
C ALA A 42 -9.38 2.16 12.51
N VAL A 43 -10.05 2.98 11.69
CA VAL A 43 -9.72 4.39 11.48
C VAL A 43 -10.32 5.23 12.60
N THR A 44 -9.48 5.89 13.40
CA THR A 44 -9.92 6.70 14.55
C THR A 44 -10.24 8.14 14.17
N LYS A 45 -9.67 8.63 13.08
CA LYS A 45 -9.92 9.96 12.53
C LYS A 45 -9.99 9.91 11.02
N LEU A 46 -11.09 10.40 10.46
CA LEU A 46 -11.26 10.46 9.00
C LEU A 46 -10.31 11.51 8.40
N PRO A 47 -9.59 11.18 7.32
CA PRO A 47 -8.78 12.16 6.59
C PRO A 47 -9.65 13.21 5.90
N SER A 48 -9.13 14.43 5.76
CA SER A 48 -9.78 15.48 4.97
C SER A 48 -9.80 15.13 3.47
N ASN A 49 -10.69 15.76 2.71
CA ASN A 49 -10.74 15.60 1.25
C ASN A 49 -9.43 15.97 0.56
N GLU A 50 -8.69 16.94 1.09
CA GLU A 50 -7.37 17.31 0.62
C GLU A 50 -6.35 16.19 0.89
N ALA A 51 -6.33 15.66 2.12
CA ALA A 51 -5.45 14.55 2.49
C ALA A 51 -5.70 13.31 1.63
N LEU A 52 -6.96 13.00 1.30
CA LEU A 52 -7.30 11.88 0.41
C LEU A 52 -6.68 12.03 -1.00
N ARG A 53 -6.43 13.26 -1.47
CA ARG A 53 -5.82 13.52 -2.79
C ARG A 53 -4.28 13.47 -2.75
N ALA A 54 -3.68 13.72 -1.59
CA ALA A 54 -2.24 13.64 -1.39
C ALA A 54 -1.74 12.19 -1.37
N LYS A 55 -0.47 11.98 -1.71
CA LYS A 55 0.24 10.71 -1.49
C LYS A 55 1.61 11.05 -0.89
N PRO A 56 2.06 10.36 0.17
CA PRO A 56 1.36 9.30 0.91
C PRO A 56 0.16 9.84 1.72
N LEU A 57 -0.69 8.93 2.21
CA LEU A 57 -1.74 9.26 3.17
C LEU A 57 -1.30 8.82 4.58
N VAL A 58 -1.32 9.74 5.54
CA VAL A 58 -1.21 9.39 6.96
C VAL A 58 -2.59 9.03 7.49
N VAL A 59 -2.71 7.88 8.14
CA VAL A 59 -3.97 7.38 8.70
C VAL A 59 -3.82 7.19 10.20
N ASP A 60 -4.74 7.78 10.98
CA ASP A 60 -4.85 7.56 12.42
C ASP A 60 -5.68 6.29 12.68
N LEU A 61 -5.14 5.41 13.51
CA LEU A 61 -5.64 4.05 13.69
C LEU A 61 -5.80 3.66 15.17
N ALA A 62 -6.74 2.76 15.43
CA ALA A 62 -6.94 2.13 16.72
C ALA A 62 -6.07 0.88 16.87
N LEU A 63 -5.85 0.47 18.12
CA LEU A 63 -5.27 -0.84 18.43
C LEU A 63 -6.09 -1.97 17.77
N PRO A 64 -5.46 -3.06 17.32
CA PRO A 64 -4.05 -3.43 17.54
C PRO A 64 -3.06 -2.87 16.49
N LEU A 65 -3.48 -1.98 15.60
CA LEU A 65 -2.57 -1.32 14.67
C LEU A 65 -1.79 -0.20 15.39
N PRO A 66 -0.57 0.14 14.91
CA PRO A 66 0.11 1.35 15.34
C PRO A 66 -0.79 2.57 15.16
N SER A 67 -0.71 3.52 16.09
CA SER A 67 -1.63 4.68 16.13
C SER A 67 -1.61 5.52 14.86
N ARG A 68 -0.49 5.54 14.13
CA ARG A 68 -0.35 6.20 12.83
C ARG A 68 0.46 5.34 11.87
N LEU A 69 0.00 5.28 10.61
CA LEU A 69 0.74 4.70 9.50
C LEU A 69 0.74 5.66 8.31
N ARG A 70 1.85 5.70 7.57
CA ARG A 70 2.00 6.48 6.34
C ARG A 70 1.89 5.55 5.14
N ILE A 71 0.74 5.56 4.47
CA ILE A 71 0.39 4.61 3.43
C ILE A 71 0.73 5.17 2.05
N TYR A 72 1.65 4.48 1.36
CA TYR A 72 1.97 4.70 -0.05
C TYR A 72 1.14 3.74 -0.90
N LEU A 73 -0.08 4.15 -1.24
CA LEU A 73 -1.02 3.33 -2.02
C LEU A 73 -0.96 3.66 -3.52
N TYR A 74 -0.78 2.62 -4.33
CA TYR A 74 -0.74 2.72 -5.79
C TYR A 74 -1.84 1.86 -6.43
N GLY A 75 -2.22 2.19 -7.66
CA GLY A 75 -3.02 1.28 -8.48
C GLY A 75 -2.14 0.10 -8.90
N ALA A 76 -2.54 -1.11 -8.54
CA ALA A 76 -1.89 -2.32 -9.02
C ALA A 76 -2.46 -2.69 -10.39
N THR A 77 -1.59 -2.95 -11.37
CA THR A 77 -1.99 -3.30 -12.73
C THR A 77 -1.37 -4.64 -13.15
N GLN A 78 -2.05 -5.32 -14.06
CA GLN A 78 -1.48 -6.40 -14.86
C GLN A 78 -1.26 -5.85 -16.26
N HIS A 79 -0.12 -6.13 -16.87
CA HIS A 79 0.06 -5.83 -18.28
C HIS A 79 -0.10 -7.12 -19.09
N PRO A 80 -0.94 -7.16 -20.14
CA PRO A 80 -1.20 -8.37 -20.93
C PRO A 80 0.06 -9.00 -21.54
N SER A 81 1.10 -8.18 -21.79
CA SER A 81 2.39 -8.62 -22.33
C SER A 81 3.45 -8.95 -21.28
N GLU A 82 3.10 -9.06 -19.99
CA GLU A 82 4.07 -9.51 -18.98
C GLU A 82 4.53 -10.93 -19.30
N ARG A 83 5.85 -11.17 -19.21
CA ARG A 83 6.46 -12.49 -19.47
C ARG A 83 5.89 -13.58 -18.55
N GLN A 84 5.53 -13.19 -17.34
CA GLN A 84 4.82 -14.05 -16.39
C GLN A 84 3.39 -13.53 -16.28
N GLN A 85 2.47 -14.19 -17.00
CA GLN A 85 1.05 -13.90 -16.93
C GLN A 85 0.57 -13.92 -15.48
N GLY A 86 -0.33 -12.99 -15.14
CA GLY A 86 -0.90 -12.90 -13.80
C GLY A 86 -0.12 -12.05 -12.79
N THR A 87 1.08 -11.57 -13.14
CA THR A 87 1.90 -10.75 -12.24
C THR A 87 1.31 -9.35 -12.08
N PHE A 88 1.02 -8.94 -10.85
CA PHE A 88 0.59 -7.58 -10.55
C PHE A 88 1.79 -6.70 -10.25
N LYS A 89 1.74 -5.43 -10.65
CA LYS A 89 2.79 -4.47 -10.37
C LYS A 89 2.25 -3.11 -9.94
N ILE A 90 3.06 -2.40 -9.18
CA ILE A 90 2.93 -0.97 -8.92
C ILE A 90 4.18 -0.25 -9.43
N GLN A 91 4.05 1.06 -9.66
CA GLN A 91 5.15 1.95 -10.03
C GLN A 91 5.37 2.95 -8.91
N LEU A 92 6.55 2.92 -8.30
CA LEU A 92 6.93 3.86 -7.27
C LEU A 92 7.26 5.21 -7.91
N THR A 93 6.49 6.24 -7.57
CA THR A 93 6.67 7.58 -8.15
C THR A 93 6.74 8.68 -7.09
N VAL A 94 6.47 8.36 -5.83
CA VAL A 94 6.46 9.32 -4.73
C VAL A 94 7.39 8.84 -3.63
N GLY A 95 8.26 9.74 -3.20
CA GLY A 95 9.14 9.61 -2.05
C GLY A 95 9.78 10.96 -1.75
N VAL A 96 10.69 10.99 -0.78
CA VAL A 96 11.46 12.18 -0.40
C VAL A 96 12.94 11.98 -0.74
N PRO A 97 13.70 13.05 -1.02
CA PRO A 97 15.15 12.93 -1.03
C PRO A 97 15.65 12.48 0.36
N ARG A 98 16.83 11.85 0.41
CA ARG A 98 17.49 11.59 1.69
C ARG A 98 17.88 12.91 2.35
N ASP A 99 17.96 12.94 3.67
CA ASP A 99 18.44 14.11 4.40
C ASP A 99 19.75 14.64 3.83
N GLY A 100 19.79 15.95 3.57
CA GLY A 100 20.94 16.63 2.95
C GLY A 100 21.09 16.46 1.44
N GLN A 101 20.24 15.69 0.76
CA GLN A 101 20.22 15.60 -0.71
C GLN A 101 19.30 16.67 -1.31
N PRO A 102 19.63 17.20 -2.51
CA PRO A 102 18.77 18.14 -3.22
C PRO A 102 17.46 17.46 -3.67
N ALA A 103 16.40 18.26 -3.81
CA ALA A 103 15.07 17.78 -4.20
C ALA A 103 15.02 17.06 -5.57
N ASN A 104 16.04 17.24 -6.41
CA ASN A 104 16.19 16.60 -7.72
C ASN A 104 17.05 15.31 -7.68
N SER A 105 17.29 14.74 -6.49
CA SER A 105 18.04 13.49 -6.39
C SER A 105 17.39 12.38 -7.23
N LYS A 106 18.23 11.57 -7.89
CA LYS A 106 17.77 10.49 -8.78
C LYS A 106 17.02 9.39 -8.02
N ASN A 107 17.32 9.25 -6.73
CA ASN A 107 16.70 8.26 -5.87
C ASN A 107 15.87 8.92 -4.78
N LEU A 108 14.75 8.28 -4.49
CA LEU A 108 13.76 8.66 -3.52
C LEU A 108 13.73 7.62 -2.40
N TYR A 109 13.25 8.05 -1.24
CA TYR A 109 13.09 7.23 -0.04
C TYR A 109 11.67 7.36 0.47
N PHE A 110 11.16 6.36 1.19
CA PHE A 110 9.91 6.54 1.91
C PHE A 110 10.10 7.50 3.09
N ASP A 111 9.17 8.43 3.23
CA ASP A 111 9.18 9.45 4.27
C ASP A 111 8.92 8.80 5.64
N ARG A 112 9.88 8.98 6.55
CA ARG A 112 9.85 8.51 7.94
C ARG A 112 9.80 9.66 8.94
N SER A 113 9.54 10.89 8.47
CA SER A 113 9.30 12.03 9.36
C SER A 113 8.20 11.72 10.37
N ASP A 114 8.33 12.32 11.56
CA ASP A 114 7.45 12.14 12.71
C ASP A 114 7.40 10.70 13.28
N ASP A 115 8.41 9.88 12.98
CA ASP A 115 8.50 8.47 13.38
C ASP A 115 7.29 7.64 12.91
N ILE A 116 6.67 8.05 11.81
CA ILE A 116 5.51 7.34 11.23
C ILE A 116 6.01 6.31 10.23
N ARG A 117 5.72 5.04 10.50
CA ARG A 117 6.11 3.92 9.64
C ARG A 117 5.47 4.01 8.25
N PRO A 118 6.25 3.89 7.17
CA PRO A 118 5.72 3.78 5.82
C PRO A 118 5.19 2.36 5.56
N ILE A 119 4.06 2.28 4.87
CA ILE A 119 3.51 1.03 4.33
C ILE A 119 3.40 1.17 2.83
N LEU A 120 4.06 0.27 2.09
CA LEU A 120 3.96 0.21 0.64
C LEU A 120 2.83 -0.73 0.23
N ALA A 121 1.86 -0.20 -0.51
CA ALA A 121 0.67 -0.94 -0.89
C ALA A 121 0.25 -0.68 -2.34
N GLY A 122 -0.38 -1.68 -2.92
CA GLY A 122 -1.09 -1.63 -4.19
C GLY A 122 -2.53 -2.06 -3.99
N TYR A 123 -3.45 -1.48 -4.74
CA TYR A 123 -4.82 -1.94 -4.82
C TYR A 123 -5.20 -2.24 -6.26
N GLN A 124 -5.75 -3.43 -6.49
CA GLN A 124 -6.31 -3.82 -7.76
C GLN A 124 -7.85 -3.74 -7.69
N PRO A 125 -8.50 -2.88 -8.50
CA PRO A 125 -9.95 -2.64 -8.39
C PRO A 125 -10.88 -3.78 -8.81
N ASP A 126 -10.53 -4.57 -9.83
CA ASP A 126 -11.38 -5.63 -10.39
C ASP A 126 -11.48 -6.85 -9.45
N GLN A 127 -10.35 -7.34 -8.98
CA GLN A 127 -10.26 -8.39 -7.97
C GLN A 127 -10.37 -7.85 -6.55
N LYS A 128 -10.65 -6.55 -6.35
CA LYS A 128 -10.77 -5.89 -5.04
C LYS A 128 -9.73 -6.40 -4.04
N LEU A 129 -8.46 -6.19 -4.35
CA LEU A 129 -7.35 -6.81 -3.63
C LEU A 129 -6.29 -5.78 -3.26
N PHE A 130 -5.87 -5.80 -2.01
CA PHE A 130 -4.69 -5.11 -1.53
C PHE A 130 -3.48 -6.02 -1.61
N ILE A 131 -2.33 -5.47 -1.99
CA ILE A 131 -1.04 -6.16 -2.01
C ILE A 131 -0.05 -5.26 -1.26
N LEU A 132 0.65 -5.82 -0.28
CA LEU A 132 1.53 -5.13 0.65
C LEU A 132 2.96 -5.64 0.48
N TRP A 133 3.86 -4.72 0.17
CA TRP A 133 5.29 -4.96 0.04
C TRP A 133 6.04 -4.39 1.25
N ASP A 134 7.31 -4.76 1.39
CA ASP A 134 8.15 -4.24 2.45
C ASP A 134 8.79 -2.92 2.02
N ALA A 135 8.30 -1.80 2.58
CA ALA A 135 8.82 -0.48 2.27
C ALA A 135 10.30 -0.36 2.65
N ASP A 136 10.70 -0.97 3.77
CA ASP A 136 12.06 -0.89 4.30
C ASP A 136 13.07 -1.56 3.36
N LEU A 137 12.73 -2.75 2.81
CA LEU A 137 13.58 -3.46 1.84
C LEU A 137 13.80 -2.69 0.53
N HIS A 138 12.90 -1.78 0.20
CA HIS A 138 13.03 -0.93 -0.98
C HIS A 138 13.83 0.36 -0.72
N ASP A 139 14.18 0.65 0.54
CA ASP A 139 14.97 1.81 0.96
C ASP A 139 16.42 1.48 1.39
N VAL A 140 16.72 0.25 1.82
CA VAL A 140 18.01 -0.20 2.42
C VAL A 140 19.28 0.23 1.66
N ALA A 141 19.23 0.26 0.33
CA ALA A 141 20.37 0.63 -0.50
C ALA A 141 20.39 2.15 -0.70
N ASP A 142 20.38 2.60 -1.96
CA ASP A 142 20.32 4.00 -2.31
C ASP A 142 18.87 4.51 -2.47
N GLY A 143 17.89 3.90 -1.80
CA GLY A 143 16.46 4.16 -2.04
C GLY A 143 15.95 3.52 -3.33
N PHE A 144 14.98 4.18 -3.98
CA PHE A 144 14.42 3.76 -5.26
C PHE A 144 14.41 4.89 -6.31
N PRO A 145 14.72 4.60 -7.58
CA PRO A 145 14.54 5.58 -8.65
C PRO A 145 13.05 5.84 -8.93
N TYR A 146 12.75 7.03 -9.47
CA TYR A 146 11.42 7.33 -9.99
C TYR A 146 10.97 6.29 -11.03
N SER A 147 9.72 5.86 -10.93
CA SER A 147 9.09 4.84 -11.77
C SER A 147 9.69 3.42 -11.61
N LYS A 148 10.27 3.09 -10.43
CA LYS A 148 10.66 1.70 -10.10
C LYS A 148 9.43 0.79 -10.09
N ASN A 149 9.49 -0.30 -10.84
CA ASN A 149 8.45 -1.34 -10.81
C ASN A 149 8.63 -2.26 -9.59
N VAL A 150 7.53 -2.56 -8.92
CA VAL A 150 7.46 -3.51 -7.79
C VAL A 150 6.36 -4.51 -8.10
N GLN A 151 6.70 -5.80 -8.15
CA GLN A 151 5.81 -6.88 -8.61
C GLN A 151 5.32 -7.81 -7.48
N ALA A 152 4.22 -8.52 -7.67
CA ALA A 152 3.79 -9.61 -6.80
C ALA A 152 3.72 -10.92 -7.58
N PRO A 153 4.12 -12.07 -6.99
CA PRO A 153 3.93 -13.37 -7.60
C PRO A 153 2.45 -13.59 -7.99
N PRO A 154 2.16 -14.21 -9.16
CA PRO A 154 0.79 -14.49 -9.57
C PRO A 154 0.01 -15.34 -8.56
N ASP A 155 0.64 -16.38 -8.00
CA ASP A 155 -0.02 -17.35 -7.11
C ASP A 155 -0.50 -16.71 -5.82
N LEU A 156 0.24 -15.73 -5.29
CA LEU A 156 -0.15 -14.95 -4.12
C LEU A 156 -1.56 -14.34 -4.29
N VAL A 157 -1.85 -13.79 -5.46
CA VAL A 157 -3.13 -13.13 -5.72
C VAL A 157 -4.26 -14.14 -5.77
N TRP A 158 -4.08 -15.27 -6.47
CA TRP A 158 -5.09 -16.31 -6.52
C TRP A 158 -5.38 -16.91 -5.14
N HIS A 159 -4.34 -17.14 -4.34
CA HIS A 159 -4.51 -17.59 -2.96
C HIS A 159 -5.27 -16.57 -2.11
N ALA A 160 -4.99 -15.27 -2.25
CA ALA A 160 -5.70 -14.24 -1.49
C ALA A 160 -7.15 -14.06 -1.95
N VAL A 161 -7.45 -14.24 -3.24
CA VAL A 161 -8.83 -14.25 -3.75
C VAL A 161 -9.61 -15.43 -3.16
N ALA A 162 -9.00 -16.62 -3.12
CA ALA A 162 -9.65 -17.83 -2.60
C ALA A 162 -9.81 -17.82 -1.07
N ARG A 163 -8.82 -17.33 -0.33
CA ARG A 163 -8.74 -17.45 1.15
C ARG A 163 -8.98 -16.14 1.90
N GLY A 164 -9.08 -15.02 1.20
CA GLY A 164 -9.23 -13.68 1.76
C GLY A 164 -7.92 -13.02 2.20
N LEU A 165 -6.89 -13.79 2.55
CA LEU A 165 -5.56 -13.36 2.93
C LEU A 165 -4.55 -14.41 2.48
N ALA A 166 -3.43 -13.99 1.89
CA ALA A 166 -2.31 -14.86 1.57
C ALA A 166 -0.99 -14.13 1.76
N GLN A 167 0.08 -14.92 1.92
CA GLN A 167 1.45 -14.47 2.01
C GLN A 167 2.28 -15.34 1.08
N ASP A 168 3.27 -14.72 0.43
CA ASP A 168 4.25 -15.41 -0.38
C ASP A 168 5.59 -14.67 -0.29
N THR A 169 6.63 -15.19 -0.91
CA THR A 169 7.96 -14.59 -0.93
C THR A 169 8.46 -14.40 -2.35
N ARG A 170 9.39 -13.47 -2.53
CA ARG A 170 10.16 -13.33 -3.77
C ARG A 170 11.59 -12.93 -3.48
N ARG A 171 12.49 -13.20 -4.43
CA ARG A 171 13.86 -12.71 -4.38
C ARG A 171 13.94 -11.30 -4.98
N LEU A 172 14.38 -10.34 -4.18
CA LEU A 172 14.83 -9.05 -4.69
C LEU A 172 16.24 -9.20 -5.25
N LYS A 173 16.54 -8.48 -6.34
CA LYS A 173 17.89 -8.42 -6.91
C LYS A 173 18.76 -7.37 -6.24
N ARG A 174 18.13 -6.28 -5.78
CA ARG A 174 18.76 -5.11 -5.15
C ARG A 174 17.83 -4.55 -4.07
N PRO A 175 18.12 -4.79 -2.78
CA PRO A 175 19.17 -5.67 -2.27
C PRO A 175 18.90 -7.16 -2.58
N PRO A 176 19.91 -8.04 -2.58
CA PRO A 176 19.75 -9.47 -2.85
C PRO A 176 19.16 -10.22 -1.63
N VAL A 177 17.91 -9.94 -1.30
CA VAL A 177 17.21 -10.48 -0.11
C VAL A 177 15.88 -11.13 -0.52
N THR A 178 15.36 -11.97 0.36
CA THR A 178 14.02 -12.56 0.17
C THR A 178 12.99 -11.66 0.85
N GLU A 179 12.13 -11.04 0.05
CA GLU A 179 11.03 -10.21 0.53
C GLU A 179 9.78 -11.08 0.72
N SER A 180 9.11 -10.93 1.86
CA SER A 180 7.73 -11.41 2.03
C SER A 180 6.74 -10.41 1.45
N ILE A 181 5.66 -10.88 0.81
CA ILE A 181 4.58 -10.06 0.26
C ILE A 181 3.27 -10.59 0.81
N VAL A 182 2.36 -9.69 1.19
CA VAL A 182 1.04 -10.04 1.75
C VAL A 182 -0.04 -9.53 0.82
N ALA A 183 -1.03 -10.34 0.48
CA ALA A 183 -2.19 -9.91 -0.29
C ALA A 183 -3.49 -10.22 0.46
N ALA A 184 -4.45 -9.31 0.40
CA ALA A 184 -5.68 -9.40 1.19
C ALA A 184 -6.88 -8.75 0.51
N ARG A 185 -8.05 -9.33 0.75
CA ARG A 185 -9.34 -8.69 0.45
C ARG A 185 -9.59 -7.54 1.44
N PRO A 186 -10.40 -6.53 1.07
CA PRO A 186 -10.70 -5.37 1.92
C PRO A 186 -11.04 -5.73 3.37
N ARG A 187 -11.91 -6.71 3.59
CA ARG A 187 -12.33 -7.17 4.93
C ARG A 187 -11.19 -7.74 5.80
N GLN A 188 -10.06 -8.11 5.20
CA GLN A 188 -8.89 -8.65 5.89
C GLN A 188 -7.73 -7.64 5.95
N LEU A 189 -7.92 -6.41 5.46
CA LEU A 189 -6.83 -5.43 5.35
C LEU A 189 -6.20 -5.09 6.70
N ALA A 190 -6.99 -4.87 7.76
CA ALA A 190 -6.46 -4.59 9.09
C ALA A 190 -5.57 -5.74 9.61
N LYS A 191 -5.96 -6.99 9.35
CA LYS A 191 -5.13 -8.17 9.66
C LYS A 191 -3.89 -8.24 8.78
N ALA A 192 -4.01 -7.93 7.50
CA ALA A 192 -2.89 -7.89 6.56
C ALA A 192 -1.83 -6.86 6.95
N LEU A 193 -2.24 -5.68 7.42
CA LEU A 193 -1.34 -4.66 7.96
C LEU A 193 -0.59 -5.17 9.20
N GLN A 194 -1.27 -5.82 10.14
CA GLN A 194 -0.61 -6.43 11.30
C GLN A 194 0.42 -7.48 10.88
N VAL A 195 0.07 -8.36 9.93
CA VAL A 195 1.00 -9.35 9.38
C VAL A 195 2.20 -8.67 8.74
N ARG A 196 1.97 -7.64 7.93
CA ARG A 196 3.04 -6.90 7.24
C ARG A 196 3.98 -6.22 8.23
N ILE A 197 3.45 -5.54 9.24
CA ILE A 197 4.24 -4.87 10.29
C ILE A 197 5.07 -5.90 11.06
N ARG A 198 4.47 -7.03 11.46
CA ARG A 198 5.19 -8.12 12.13
C ARG A 198 6.35 -8.65 11.29
N LEU A 199 6.13 -8.86 9.99
CA LEU A 199 7.18 -9.34 9.08
C LEU A 199 8.31 -8.31 8.90
N SER A 200 7.99 -7.02 8.77
CA SER A 200 9.02 -5.97 8.68
C SER A 200 9.79 -5.82 10.00
N ASN A 201 9.14 -5.98 11.16
CA ASN A 201 9.83 -6.01 12.45
C ASN A 201 10.78 -7.20 12.57
N ALA A 202 10.37 -8.39 12.13
CA ALA A 202 11.23 -9.57 12.11
C ALA A 202 12.46 -9.34 11.23
N ALA A 203 12.27 -8.79 10.03
CA ALA A 203 13.36 -8.47 9.12
C ALA A 203 14.36 -7.46 9.70
N LEU A 204 13.87 -6.45 10.44
CA LEU A 204 14.71 -5.50 11.17
C LEU A 204 15.52 -6.21 12.28
N CYS A 205 14.88 -7.07 13.08
CA CYS A 205 15.56 -7.83 14.13
C CYS A 205 16.62 -8.80 13.57
N ASP A 206 16.38 -9.34 12.38
CA ASP A 206 17.31 -10.23 11.67
C ASP A 206 18.47 -9.47 11.00
N GLY A 207 18.50 -8.13 11.08
CA GLY A 207 19.54 -7.29 10.49
C GLY A 207 19.54 -7.29 8.96
N LEU A 208 18.37 -7.51 8.33
CA LEU A 208 18.24 -7.47 6.87
C LEU A 208 18.37 -6.05 6.30
N PHE A 209 18.32 -5.03 7.17
CA PHE A 209 18.52 -3.62 6.86
C PHE A 209 18.84 -2.79 8.09
#